data_AF-A0A0R3U790-F1
#
_entry.id   AF-A0A0R3U790-F1
#
_cell.length_a   1.000
_cell.length_b   1.000
_cell.length_c   1.000
_cell.angle_alpha   90.00
_cell.angle_beta   90.00
_cell.angle_gamma   90.00
#
_symmetry.space_group_name_H-M   'P 1'
#
loop_
_entity.id
_entity.type
_entity.pdbx_description
1 polymer ?
#
loop_
_entity_poly.entity_id
_entity_poly.type
_entity_poly.pdbx_seq_one_letter_code
_entity_poly.pdbx_strand_id
1 'polypeptide(L)'
;MKRAVRNLPTKKKDLRTDSATQDLAKELGIAINQINGLTLREAVSTALISNLKADKVEAKRVIQQLRENITVNTTEAKLATACVNAQYKLLQRLFILRVHESKETIAKLKKENFDLKAESNRIIKAKNDLLKEKDEQISKLEAHLQSLHFQLEQVVLDMAEKMEKGLEEDRLNWEKEADSFHESSVRILQKLGYGMAYL
;
A
#
# COMPACT_ATOMS: atom_id res chain seq x y z
N MET A 1 -10.91 109.53 118.47
CA MET A 1 -12.30 109.18 118.86
C MET A 1 -12.88 108.28 117.77
N LYS A 2 -13.25 107.01 118.11
CA LYS A 2 -14.65 106.49 118.23
C LYS A 2 -15.41 106.50 116.89
N ARG A 3 -16.11 105.48 116.38
CA ARG A 3 -16.65 104.15 116.79
C ARG A 3 -17.07 103.48 115.45
N ALA A 4 -16.84 102.18 115.18
CA ALA A 4 -17.75 101.04 115.44
C ALA A 4 -19.21 101.28 114.96
N VAL A 5 -19.86 100.42 114.15
CA VAL A 5 -20.41 99.10 114.57
C VAL A 5 -21.10 98.36 113.39
N ARG A 6 -20.72 97.07 113.20
CA ARG A 6 -21.53 95.82 112.92
C ARG A 6 -22.46 95.72 111.70
N ASN A 7 -22.85 94.54 111.18
CA ASN A 7 -22.42 93.12 111.16
C ASN A 7 -23.46 92.34 110.30
N LEU A 8 -23.10 91.10 109.90
CA LEU A 8 -23.93 89.90 109.53
C LEU A 8 -24.28 89.69 108.03
N PRO A 9 -24.53 88.43 107.58
CA PRO A 9 -23.62 87.28 107.54
C PRO A 9 -23.64 86.47 106.21
N THR A 10 -22.77 85.47 106.14
CA THR A 10 -22.55 84.46 105.09
C THR A 10 -23.71 83.47 104.85
N LYS A 11 -23.85 82.96 103.61
CA LYS A 11 -24.56 81.71 103.27
C LYS A 11 -23.79 80.87 102.23
N LYS A 12 -23.45 79.63 102.61
CA LYS A 12 -23.01 78.49 101.78
C LYS A 12 -24.24 77.79 101.16
N LYS A 13 -24.19 77.49 99.85
CA LYS A 13 -25.03 76.56 99.04
C LYS A 13 -24.50 76.70 97.59
N ASP A 14 -24.21 75.69 96.75
CA ASP A 14 -24.52 74.27 96.68
C ASP A 14 -23.35 73.59 95.91
N LEU A 15 -22.80 72.49 96.42
CA LEU A 15 -21.71 71.70 95.79
C LEU A 15 -22.09 70.21 95.64
N ARG A 16 -23.37 69.87 95.87
CA ARG A 16 -23.88 68.49 95.89
C ARG A 16 -24.72 68.10 94.67
N THR A 17 -25.09 69.05 93.82
CA THR A 17 -25.90 68.80 92.61
C THR A 17 -25.05 68.43 91.39
N ASP A 18 -23.76 68.81 91.36
CA ASP A 18 -22.86 68.53 90.21
C ASP A 18 -22.26 67.12 90.21
N SER A 19 -22.03 66.48 91.38
CA SER A 19 -21.50 65.11 91.40
C SER A 19 -22.57 64.09 91.01
N ALA A 20 -23.81 64.29 91.47
CA ALA A 20 -24.94 63.42 91.14
C ALA A 20 -25.32 63.50 89.64
N THR A 21 -25.23 64.68 89.02
CA THR A 21 -25.45 64.84 87.58
C THR A 21 -24.30 64.26 86.75
N GLN A 22 -23.06 64.32 87.25
CA GLN A 22 -21.90 63.72 86.59
C GLN A 22 -21.89 62.18 86.68
N ASP A 23 -22.33 61.60 87.80
CA ASP A 23 -22.49 60.16 87.96
C ASP A 23 -23.66 59.63 87.13
N LEU A 24 -24.79 60.33 87.08
CA LEU A 24 -25.89 60.03 86.16
C LEU A 24 -25.47 60.14 84.69
N ALA A 25 -24.64 61.12 84.32
CA ALA A 25 -24.13 61.23 82.95
C ALA A 25 -23.18 60.09 82.58
N LYS A 26 -22.38 59.58 83.53
CA LYS A 26 -21.54 58.40 83.34
C LYS A 26 -22.38 57.13 83.22
N GLU A 27 -23.38 56.93 84.08
CA GLU A 27 -24.30 55.79 83.99
C GLU A 27 -25.13 55.82 82.70
N LEU A 28 -25.61 57.00 82.29
CA LEU A 28 -26.27 57.20 81.01
C LEU A 28 -25.31 56.91 79.84
N GLY A 29 -24.05 57.34 79.92
CA GLY A 29 -23.03 57.03 78.92
C GLY A 29 -22.71 55.53 78.83
N ILE A 30 -22.66 54.83 79.97
CA ILE A 30 -22.49 53.38 80.04
C ILE A 30 -23.70 52.68 79.43
N ALA A 31 -24.92 53.11 79.78
CA ALA A 31 -26.16 52.58 79.23
C ALA A 31 -26.27 52.82 77.71
N ILE A 32 -25.91 54.01 77.22
CA ILE A 32 -25.84 54.33 75.79
C ILE A 32 -24.83 53.44 75.08
N ASN A 33 -23.65 53.22 75.66
CA ASN A 33 -22.63 52.33 75.09
C ASN A 33 -23.09 50.86 75.07
N GLN A 34 -23.80 50.41 76.11
CA GLN A 34 -24.40 49.08 76.15
C GLN A 34 -25.50 48.92 75.10
N ILE A 35 -26.38 49.91 74.95
CA ILE A 35 -27.41 49.93 73.90
C ILE A 35 -26.75 49.91 72.52
N ASN A 36 -25.77 50.78 72.27
CA ASN A 36 -25.03 50.81 71.00
C ASN A 36 -24.33 49.47 70.72
N GLY A 37 -23.75 48.83 71.73
CA GLY A 37 -23.14 47.50 71.62
C GLY A 37 -24.16 46.41 71.28
N LEU A 38 -25.36 46.46 71.85
CA LEU A 38 -26.46 45.54 71.53
C LEU A 38 -26.97 45.77 70.10
N THR A 39 -27.17 47.02 69.68
CA THR A 39 -27.58 47.38 68.32
C THR A 39 -26.55 46.92 67.29
N LEU A 40 -25.25 47.10 67.57
CA LEU A 40 -24.19 46.64 66.68
C LEU A 40 -24.16 45.11 66.58
N ARG A 41 -24.36 44.42 67.72
CA ARG A 41 -24.43 42.95 67.76
C ARG A 41 -25.62 42.41 66.98
N GLU A 42 -26.78 43.07 67.08
CA GLU A 42 -27.98 42.72 66.33
C GLU A 42 -27.81 42.98 64.83
N ALA A 43 -27.21 44.11 64.45
CA ALA A 43 -26.86 44.41 63.06
C ALA A 43 -25.89 43.38 62.46
N VAL A 44 -24.84 43.01 63.21
CA VAL A 44 -23.87 41.97 62.81
C VAL A 44 -24.54 40.61 62.72
N SER A 45 -25.39 40.24 63.69
CA SER A 45 -26.14 38.97 63.66
C SER A 45 -27.07 38.89 62.45
N THR A 46 -27.78 39.98 62.15
CA THR A 46 -28.68 40.07 61.00
C THR A 46 -27.93 39.97 59.68
N ALA A 47 -26.78 40.67 59.56
CA ALA A 47 -25.91 40.58 58.39
C ALA A 47 -25.34 39.17 58.21
N LEU A 48 -24.90 38.51 59.28
CA LEU A 48 -24.39 37.14 59.25
C LEU A 48 -25.48 36.15 58.78
N ILE A 49 -26.70 36.27 59.32
CA ILE A 49 -27.84 35.43 58.92
C ILE A 49 -28.20 35.66 57.46
N SER A 50 -28.18 36.92 56.99
CA SER A 50 -28.45 37.27 55.60
C SER A 50 -27.42 36.66 54.65
N ASN A 51 -26.13 36.83 54.96
CA ASN A 51 -25.02 36.28 54.17
C ASN A 51 -25.06 34.75 54.15
N LEU A 52 -25.26 34.09 55.29
CA LEU A 52 -25.40 32.63 55.34
C LEU A 52 -26.60 32.12 54.52
N LYS A 53 -27.71 32.87 54.46
CA LYS A 53 -28.83 32.56 53.58
C LYS A 53 -28.45 32.71 52.11
N ALA A 54 -27.76 33.78 51.74
CA ALA A 54 -27.29 34.02 50.38
C ALA A 54 -26.30 32.93 49.92
N ASP A 55 -25.31 32.60 50.74
CA ASP A 55 -24.32 31.55 50.48
C ASP A 55 -24.99 30.18 50.32
N LYS A 56 -26.02 29.88 51.14
CA LYS A 56 -26.79 28.63 51.01
C LYS A 56 -27.58 28.57 49.70
N VAL A 57 -28.11 29.69 49.23
CA VAL A 57 -28.81 29.77 47.94
C VAL A 57 -27.81 29.60 46.79
N GLU A 58 -26.66 30.27 46.86
CA GLU A 58 -25.62 30.17 45.83
C GLU A 58 -25.01 28.76 45.78
N ALA A 59 -24.70 28.16 46.93
CA ALA A 59 -24.23 26.78 47.00
C ALA A 59 -25.23 25.79 46.39
N LYS A 60 -26.54 25.99 46.63
CA LYS A 60 -27.59 25.18 45.99
C LYS A 60 -27.61 25.36 44.47
N ARG A 61 -27.44 26.60 43.99
CA ARG A 61 -27.39 26.91 42.55
C ARG A 61 -26.19 26.23 41.89
N VAL A 62 -25.00 26.33 42.50
CA VAL A 62 -23.79 25.68 42.01
C VAL A 62 -23.95 24.15 42.00
N ILE A 63 -24.50 23.57 43.07
CA ILE A 63 -24.78 22.12 43.12
C ILE A 63 -25.74 21.70 41.99
N GLN A 64 -26.77 22.50 41.72
CA GLN A 64 -27.72 22.23 40.64
C GLN A 64 -27.04 22.27 39.26
N GLN A 65 -26.23 23.29 38.99
CA GLN A 65 -25.46 23.40 37.75
C GLN A 65 -24.47 22.25 37.58
N LEU A 66 -23.78 21.84 38.65
CA LEU A 66 -22.87 20.70 38.61
C LEU A 66 -23.62 19.39 38.29
N ARG A 67 -24.83 19.20 38.83
CA ARG A 67 -25.67 18.03 38.51
C ARG A 67 -26.14 18.02 37.06
N GLU A 68 -26.52 19.18 36.54
CA GLU A 68 -26.89 19.35 35.13
C GLU A 68 -25.70 19.03 34.22
N ASN A 69 -24.52 19.59 34.51
CA ASN A 69 -23.29 19.31 33.77
C ASN A 69 -22.89 17.82 33.82
N ILE A 70 -23.01 17.17 34.98
CA ILE A 70 -22.76 15.72 35.09
C ILE A 70 -23.75 14.96 34.19
N THR A 71 -25.02 15.34 34.21
CA THR A 71 -26.05 14.68 33.39
C THR A 71 -25.72 14.82 31.90
N VAL A 72 -25.40 16.03 31.44
CA VAL A 72 -25.00 16.30 30.05
C VAL A 72 -23.73 15.51 29.67
N ASN A 73 -22.69 15.55 30.51
CA ASN A 73 -21.45 14.81 30.23
C ASN A 73 -21.70 13.29 30.15
N THR A 74 -22.59 12.75 30.98
CA THR A 74 -22.92 11.32 30.93
C THR A 74 -23.70 10.94 29.67
N THR A 75 -24.59 11.81 29.17
CA THR A 75 -25.32 11.54 27.93
C THR A 75 -24.40 11.67 26.71
N GLU A 76 -23.52 12.68 26.69
CA GLU A 76 -22.50 12.84 25.66
C GLU A 76 -21.54 11.65 25.61
N ALA A 77 -21.04 11.18 26.76
CA ALA A 77 -20.17 10.01 26.83
C ALA A 77 -20.85 8.74 26.29
N LYS A 78 -22.13 8.54 26.61
CA LYS A 78 -22.94 7.44 26.06
C LYS A 78 -23.11 7.56 24.55
N LEU A 79 -23.38 8.76 24.05
CA LEU A 79 -23.52 9.03 22.62
C LEU A 79 -22.20 8.76 21.87
N ALA A 80 -21.08 9.23 22.40
CA ALA A 80 -19.76 9.00 21.84
C ALA A 80 -19.44 7.49 21.77
N THR A 81 -19.73 6.76 22.85
CA THR A 81 -19.53 5.30 22.90
C THR A 81 -20.44 4.58 21.91
N ALA A 82 -21.71 4.98 21.79
CA ALA A 82 -22.63 4.43 20.80
C ALA A 82 -22.16 4.69 19.36
N CYS A 83 -21.63 5.89 19.09
CA CYS A 83 -21.07 6.25 17.79
C CYS A 83 -19.85 5.39 17.44
N VAL A 84 -18.89 5.25 18.36
CA VAL A 84 -17.70 4.40 18.17
C VAL A 84 -18.11 2.95 17.93
N ASN A 85 -19.06 2.42 18.69
CA ASN A 85 -19.58 1.07 18.48
C ASN A 85 -20.25 0.89 17.11
N ALA A 86 -20.99 1.89 16.63
CA ALA A 86 -21.61 1.86 15.31
C ALA A 86 -20.54 1.87 14.20
N GLN A 87 -19.54 2.75 14.31
CA GLN A 87 -18.42 2.81 13.38
C GLN A 87 -17.63 1.49 13.34
N TYR A 88 -17.35 0.90 14.51
CA TYR A 88 -16.67 -0.38 14.60
C TYR A 88 -17.45 -1.50 13.90
N LYS A 89 -18.77 -1.60 14.13
CA LYS A 89 -19.62 -2.59 13.47
C LYS A 89 -19.66 -2.38 11.95
N LEU A 90 -19.70 -1.14 11.48
CA LEU A 90 -19.66 -0.83 10.06
C LEU A 90 -18.32 -1.25 9.43
N LEU A 91 -17.21 -0.91 10.09
CA LEU A 91 -15.87 -1.30 9.65
C LEU A 91 -15.71 -2.81 9.60
N GLN A 92 -16.20 -3.53 10.60
CA GLN A 92 -16.17 -5.00 10.63
C GLN A 92 -16.96 -5.59 9.44
N ARG A 93 -18.12 -5.04 9.12
CA ARG A 93 -18.92 -5.47 7.96
C ARG A 93 -18.21 -5.20 6.63
N LEU A 94 -17.64 -3.99 6.47
CA LEU A 94 -16.87 -3.63 5.28
C LEU A 94 -15.65 -4.53 5.09
N PHE A 95 -14.95 -4.86 6.18
CA PHE A 95 -13.83 -5.79 6.13
C PHE A 95 -14.25 -7.17 5.63
N ILE A 96 -15.34 -7.73 6.18
CA ILE A 96 -15.88 -9.03 5.74
C ILE A 96 -16.26 -9.00 4.26
N LEU A 97 -16.96 -7.95 3.81
CA LEU A 97 -17.32 -7.77 2.40
C LEU A 97 -16.07 -7.73 1.51
N ARG A 98 -15.06 -6.94 1.88
CA ARG A 98 -13.83 -6.82 1.10
C ARG A 98 -13.06 -8.13 1.02
N VAL A 99 -13.01 -8.89 2.12
CA VAL A 99 -12.40 -10.22 2.14
C VAL A 99 -13.18 -11.18 1.24
N HIS A 100 -14.51 -11.13 1.24
CA HIS A 100 -15.34 -11.95 0.37
C HIS A 100 -15.12 -11.63 -1.12
N GLU A 101 -15.18 -10.35 -1.49
CA GLU A 101 -14.90 -9.88 -2.86
C GLU A 101 -13.51 -10.32 -3.34
N SER A 102 -12.50 -10.20 -2.48
CA SER A 102 -11.14 -10.64 -2.78
C SER A 102 -11.07 -12.16 -2.99
N LYS A 103 -11.71 -12.95 -2.12
CA LYS A 103 -11.78 -14.42 -2.26
C LYS A 103 -12.48 -14.84 -3.56
N GLU A 104 -13.57 -14.19 -3.92
CA GLU A 104 -14.29 -14.47 -5.16
C GLU A 104 -13.43 -14.14 -6.39
N THR A 105 -12.73 -13.00 -6.36
CA THR A 105 -11.79 -12.60 -7.42
C THR A 105 -10.65 -13.61 -7.56
N ILE A 106 -10.06 -14.03 -6.43
CA ILE A 106 -9.01 -15.06 -6.42
C ILE A 106 -9.52 -16.38 -7.00
N ALA A 107 -10.74 -16.79 -6.64
CA ALA A 107 -11.33 -18.02 -7.17
C ALA A 107 -11.55 -17.96 -8.69
N LYS A 108 -12.05 -16.82 -9.20
CA LYS A 108 -12.21 -16.56 -10.64
C LYS A 108 -10.86 -16.63 -11.36
N LEU A 109 -9.87 -15.86 -10.92
CA LEU A 109 -8.53 -15.84 -11.51
C LEU A 109 -7.86 -17.22 -11.45
N LYS A 110 -8.04 -17.98 -10.37
CA LYS A 110 -7.49 -19.34 -10.25
C LYS A 110 -8.10 -20.29 -11.27
N LYS A 111 -9.41 -20.17 -11.52
CA LYS A 111 -10.10 -20.97 -12.55
C LYS A 111 -9.61 -20.58 -13.95
N GLU A 112 -9.58 -19.30 -14.27
CA GLU A 112 -9.07 -18.81 -15.56
C GLU A 112 -7.63 -19.26 -15.82
N ASN A 113 -6.77 -19.20 -14.81
CA ASN A 113 -5.38 -19.66 -14.93
C ASN A 113 -5.30 -21.17 -15.17
N PHE A 114 -6.13 -21.96 -14.50
CA PHE A 114 -6.23 -23.40 -14.75
C PHE A 114 -6.68 -23.71 -16.19
N ASP A 115 -7.71 -23.01 -16.66
CA ASP A 115 -8.25 -23.19 -18.02
C ASP A 115 -7.22 -22.78 -19.08
N LEU A 116 -6.54 -21.64 -18.91
CA LEU A 116 -5.47 -21.19 -19.79
C LEU A 116 -4.27 -22.15 -19.81
N LYS A 117 -3.89 -22.71 -18.66
CA LYS A 117 -2.82 -23.70 -18.58
C LYS A 117 -3.20 -25.00 -19.29
N ALA A 118 -4.44 -25.45 -19.15
CA ALA A 118 -4.95 -26.61 -19.87
C ALA A 118 -4.94 -26.38 -21.39
N GLU A 119 -5.38 -25.20 -21.84
CA GLU A 119 -5.39 -24.86 -23.26
C GLU A 119 -3.97 -24.71 -23.84
N SER A 120 -3.06 -24.04 -23.12
CA SER A 120 -1.66 -23.94 -23.51
C SER A 120 -1.02 -25.32 -23.69
N ASN A 121 -1.28 -26.26 -22.77
CA ASN A 121 -0.78 -27.63 -22.88
C ASN A 121 -1.36 -28.37 -24.09
N ARG A 122 -2.63 -28.16 -24.43
CA ARG A 122 -3.23 -28.73 -25.65
C ARG A 122 -2.57 -28.20 -26.91
N ILE A 123 -2.35 -26.89 -26.99
CA ILE A 123 -1.69 -26.24 -28.12
C ILE A 123 -0.25 -26.74 -28.27
N ILE A 124 0.50 -26.82 -27.15
CA ILE A 124 1.87 -27.36 -27.16
C ILE A 124 1.88 -28.79 -27.66
N LYS A 125 0.95 -29.63 -27.20
CA LYS A 125 0.84 -31.02 -27.66
C LYS A 125 0.57 -31.08 -29.18
N ALA A 126 -0.44 -30.35 -29.66
CA ALA A 126 -0.78 -30.32 -31.08
C ALA A 126 0.39 -29.84 -31.95
N LYS A 127 1.13 -28.81 -31.49
CA LYS A 127 2.32 -28.32 -32.18
C LYS A 127 3.44 -29.35 -32.20
N ASN A 128 3.66 -30.07 -31.11
CA ASN A 128 4.67 -31.13 -31.05
C ASN A 128 4.31 -32.31 -31.98
N ASP A 129 3.03 -32.67 -32.07
CA ASP A 129 2.57 -33.72 -32.98
C ASP A 129 2.79 -33.31 -34.45
N LEU A 130 2.49 -32.04 -34.80
CA LEU A 130 2.79 -31.48 -36.12
C LEU A 130 4.29 -31.44 -36.43
N LEU A 131 5.12 -31.07 -35.45
CA LEU A 131 6.58 -31.06 -35.62
C LEU A 131 7.09 -32.47 -35.94
N LYS A 132 6.63 -33.49 -35.22
CA LYS A 132 7.01 -34.89 -35.49
C LYS A 132 6.61 -35.32 -36.91
N GLU A 133 5.40 -34.99 -37.35
CA GLU A 133 4.96 -35.31 -38.72
C GLU A 133 5.87 -34.65 -39.76
N LYS A 134 6.29 -33.40 -39.51
CA LYS A 134 7.18 -32.67 -40.41
C LYS A 134 8.61 -33.24 -40.39
N ASP A 135 9.12 -33.61 -39.24
CA ASP A 135 10.42 -34.26 -39.12
C ASP A 135 10.43 -35.61 -39.86
N GLU A 136 9.36 -36.40 -39.75
CA GLU A 136 9.20 -37.65 -40.51
C GLU A 136 9.15 -37.40 -42.03
N GLN A 137 8.48 -36.34 -42.48
CA GLN A 137 8.45 -35.94 -43.89
C GLN A 137 9.84 -35.52 -44.39
N ILE A 138 10.58 -34.76 -43.58
CA ILE A 138 11.96 -34.36 -43.88
C ILE A 138 12.84 -35.60 -44.04
N SER A 139 12.82 -36.53 -43.06
CA SER A 139 13.63 -37.74 -43.14
C SER A 139 13.30 -38.61 -44.36
N LYS A 140 12.02 -38.71 -44.76
CA LYS A 140 11.62 -39.41 -45.99
C LYS A 140 12.19 -38.75 -47.24
N LEU A 141 12.12 -37.42 -47.31
CA LEU A 141 12.65 -36.65 -48.45
C LEU A 141 14.17 -36.74 -48.53
N GLU A 142 14.87 -36.68 -47.39
CA GLU A 142 16.32 -36.84 -47.32
C GLU A 142 16.76 -38.23 -47.82
N ALA A 143 16.09 -39.30 -47.36
CA ALA A 143 16.38 -40.66 -47.81
C ALA A 143 16.14 -40.82 -49.33
N HIS A 144 15.06 -40.23 -49.85
CA HIS A 144 14.76 -40.26 -51.28
C HIS A 144 15.82 -39.50 -52.09
N LEU A 145 16.24 -38.32 -51.62
CA LEU A 145 17.28 -37.52 -52.27
C LEU A 145 18.62 -38.27 -52.30
N GLN A 146 19.00 -38.93 -51.21
CA GLN A 146 20.20 -39.77 -51.16
C GLN A 146 20.12 -40.93 -52.17
N SER A 147 18.97 -41.60 -52.27
CA SER A 147 18.76 -42.66 -53.26
C SER A 147 18.87 -42.14 -54.69
N LEU A 148 18.29 -40.98 -55.00
CA LEU A 148 18.38 -40.37 -56.32
C LEU A 148 19.81 -39.96 -56.64
N HIS A 149 20.55 -39.43 -55.67
CA HIS A 149 21.95 -39.08 -55.83
C HIS A 149 22.79 -40.31 -56.20
N PHE A 150 22.61 -41.42 -55.49
CA PHE A 150 23.30 -42.68 -55.79
C PHE A 150 22.96 -43.21 -57.19
N GLN A 151 21.68 -43.19 -57.58
CA GLN A 151 21.27 -43.60 -58.93
C GLN A 151 21.89 -42.72 -60.01
N LEU A 152 21.95 -41.41 -59.80
CA LEU A 152 22.56 -40.48 -60.74
C LEU A 152 24.07 -40.72 -60.87
N GLU A 153 24.76 -40.93 -59.74
CA GLU A 153 26.19 -41.26 -59.72
C GLU A 153 26.46 -42.54 -60.53
N GLN A 154 25.65 -43.57 -60.35
CA GLN A 154 25.76 -44.81 -61.11
C GLN A 154 25.54 -44.61 -62.62
N VAL A 155 24.51 -43.84 -63.01
CA VAL A 155 24.26 -43.53 -64.44
C VAL A 155 25.44 -42.77 -65.05
N VAL A 156 26.02 -41.81 -64.31
CA VAL A 156 27.19 -41.04 -64.77
C VAL A 156 28.40 -41.96 -64.96
N LEU A 157 28.66 -42.87 -64.02
CA LEU A 157 29.74 -43.86 -64.13
C LEU A 157 29.53 -44.79 -65.33
N ASP A 158 28.33 -45.34 -65.50
CA ASP A 158 27.99 -46.21 -66.63
C ASP A 158 28.18 -45.49 -67.98
N MET A 159 27.84 -44.19 -68.04
CA MET A 159 28.07 -43.36 -69.23
C MET A 159 29.56 -43.16 -69.50
N ALA A 160 30.35 -42.87 -68.46
CA ALA A 160 31.80 -42.71 -68.57
C ALA A 160 32.47 -44.00 -69.05
N GLU A 161 32.12 -45.16 -68.50
CA GLU A 161 32.65 -46.46 -68.92
C GLU A 161 32.32 -46.77 -70.38
N LYS A 162 31.10 -46.47 -70.84
CA LYS A 162 30.70 -46.67 -72.25
C LYS A 162 31.52 -45.78 -73.19
N MET A 163 31.76 -44.54 -72.80
CA MET A 163 32.59 -43.62 -73.57
C MET A 163 34.05 -44.10 -73.63
N GLU A 164 34.60 -44.55 -72.50
CA GLU A 164 35.97 -45.08 -72.44
C GLU A 164 36.14 -46.31 -73.33
N LYS A 165 35.21 -47.27 -73.27
CA LYS A 165 35.21 -48.45 -74.14
C LYS A 165 35.10 -48.07 -75.63
N GLY A 166 34.20 -47.15 -75.98
CA GLY A 166 34.07 -46.68 -77.36
C GLY A 166 35.34 -46.01 -77.89
N LEU A 167 35.98 -45.17 -77.07
CA LEU A 167 37.26 -44.55 -77.44
C LEU A 167 38.39 -45.57 -77.61
N GLU A 168 38.43 -46.61 -76.77
CA GLU A 168 39.43 -47.67 -76.89
C GLU A 168 39.21 -48.54 -78.14
N GLU A 169 37.95 -48.83 -78.49
CA GLU A 169 37.58 -49.51 -79.74
C GLU A 169 37.98 -48.68 -80.97
N ASP A 170 37.68 -47.38 -80.96
CA ASP A 170 38.08 -46.45 -82.03
C ASP A 170 39.61 -46.36 -82.15
N ARG A 171 40.33 -46.28 -81.03
CA ARG A 171 41.80 -46.28 -80.98
C ARG A 171 42.37 -47.53 -81.64
N LEU A 172 41.85 -48.72 -81.29
CA LEU A 172 42.29 -50.00 -81.85
C LEU A 172 41.98 -50.11 -83.35
N ASN A 173 40.87 -49.55 -83.80
CA ASN A 173 40.54 -49.51 -85.23
C ASN A 173 41.50 -48.59 -85.99
N TRP A 174 41.79 -47.39 -85.48
CA TRP A 174 42.77 -46.49 -86.10
C TRP A 174 44.18 -47.06 -86.12
N GLU A 175 44.59 -47.81 -85.09
CA GLU A 175 45.88 -48.51 -85.06
C GLU A 175 45.97 -49.53 -86.20
N LYS A 176 44.94 -50.37 -86.37
CA LYS A 176 44.86 -51.33 -87.48
C LYS A 176 44.82 -50.65 -88.85
N GLU A 177 44.07 -49.57 -89.00
CA GLU A 177 43.99 -48.80 -90.24
C GLU A 177 45.35 -48.17 -90.59
N ALA A 178 46.06 -47.62 -89.59
CA ALA A 178 47.39 -47.05 -89.75
C ALA A 178 48.41 -48.13 -90.15
N ASP A 179 48.39 -49.30 -89.49
CA ASP A 179 49.25 -50.44 -89.84
C ASP A 179 48.98 -50.93 -91.26
N SER A 180 47.70 -51.15 -91.61
CA SER A 180 47.30 -51.55 -92.97
C SER A 180 47.71 -50.52 -94.02
N PHE A 181 47.58 -49.23 -93.72
CA PHE A 181 48.03 -48.16 -94.60
C PHE A 181 49.54 -48.17 -94.77
N HIS A 182 50.29 -48.33 -93.68
CA HIS A 182 51.75 -48.42 -93.69
C HIS A 182 52.22 -49.62 -94.52
N GLU A 183 51.69 -50.82 -94.27
CA GLU A 183 52.01 -52.03 -95.01
C GLU A 183 51.72 -51.89 -96.51
N SER A 184 50.54 -51.35 -96.86
CA SER A 184 50.15 -51.09 -98.24
C SER A 184 51.12 -50.11 -98.91
N SER A 185 51.45 -49.02 -98.22
CA SER A 185 52.39 -48.00 -98.70
C SER A 185 53.80 -48.55 -98.91
N VAL A 186 54.32 -49.33 -97.96
CA VAL A 186 55.62 -50.03 -98.08
C VAL A 186 55.61 -50.94 -99.30
N ARG A 187 54.55 -51.73 -99.50
CA ARG A 187 54.40 -52.62 -100.65
C ARG A 187 54.37 -51.85 -101.98
N ILE A 188 53.72 -50.69 -102.02
CA ILE A 188 53.70 -49.81 -103.20
C ILE A 188 55.11 -49.27 -103.48
N LEU A 189 55.81 -48.77 -102.47
CA LEU A 189 57.17 -48.25 -102.62
C LEU A 189 58.15 -49.33 -103.09
N GLN A 190 58.05 -50.55 -102.55
CA GLN A 190 58.82 -51.71 -103.01
C GLN A 190 58.57 -52.02 -104.49
N LYS A 191 57.31 -51.98 -104.94
CA LYS A 191 56.95 -52.17 -106.37
C LYS A 191 57.52 -51.08 -107.27
N LEU A 192 57.71 -49.88 -106.76
CA LEU A 192 58.30 -48.73 -107.49
C LEU A 192 59.83 -48.70 -107.42
N GLY A 193 60.47 -49.70 -106.80
CA GLY A 193 61.93 -49.82 -106.74
C GLY A 193 62.59 -49.08 -105.57
N TYR A 194 61.80 -48.50 -104.65
CA TYR A 194 62.31 -47.87 -103.43
C TYR A 194 62.32 -48.89 -102.27
N GLY A 195 63.45 -48.99 -101.55
CA GLY A 195 63.59 -49.88 -100.39
C GLY A 195 63.96 -51.34 -100.69
N MET A 196 64.27 -51.68 -101.95
CA MET A 196 65.00 -52.91 -102.26
C MET A 196 66.42 -52.75 -101.75
N ALA A 197 66.86 -53.60 -100.82
CA ALA A 197 68.28 -53.74 -100.55
C ALA A 197 68.94 -54.16 -101.88
N TYR A 198 69.66 -53.24 -102.51
CA TYR A 198 70.53 -53.54 -103.63
C TYR A 198 71.57 -54.56 -103.13
N LEU A 199 71.40 -55.82 -103.53
CA LEU A 199 72.51 -56.75 -103.69
C LEU A 199 73.19 -56.45 -105.02
#